data_AF-K8DWS7-F1
#
_entry.id   AF-K8DWS7-F1
#
_cell.length_a   1.000
_cell.length_b   1.000
_cell.length_c   1.000
_cell.angle_alpha   90.00
_cell.angle_beta   90.00
_cell.angle_gamma   90.00
#
_symmetry.space_group_name_H-M   'P 1'
#
loop_
_entity.id
_entity.type
_entity.pdbx_description
1 polymer ?
#
loop_
_entity_poly.entity_id
_entity_poly.type
_entity_poly.pdbx_seq_one_letter_code
_entity_poly.pdbx_strand_id
1 'polypeptide(L)'
;MKATFNDFLKENPNCSKFANNPDAIAIFNILSKEENIIAMIDASNAGKPALSACVSEVESFFDNSNNPTIDLRDGFTRTVIGRMVKSILAPFGYEPSVQKDLPKATPAKYFTSASCYEKTGTASMRIVRTIEEI
;
A
#
# COMPACT_ATOMS: atom_id res chain seq x y z
N MET A 1 1.28 8.24 15.04
CA MET A 1 2.35 8.54 14.06
C MET A 1 2.13 7.63 12.86
N LYS A 2 2.52 8.03 11.63
CA LYS A 2 2.42 7.13 10.47
C LYS A 2 3.30 5.91 10.70
N ALA A 3 2.89 4.76 10.15
CA ALA A 3 3.72 3.56 10.19
C ALA A 3 5.03 3.80 9.43
N THR A 4 6.13 3.30 9.98
CA THR A 4 7.44 3.32 9.32
C THR A 4 7.72 1.98 8.66
N PHE A 5 8.70 1.93 7.76
CA PHE A 5 9.15 0.66 7.18
C PHE A 5 9.64 -0.33 8.25
N ASN A 6 10.25 0.18 9.33
CA ASN A 6 10.67 -0.65 10.45
C ASN A 6 9.48 -1.24 11.23
N ASP A 7 8.37 -0.52 11.35
CA ASP A 7 7.16 -1.06 11.97
C ASP A 7 6.59 -2.20 11.12
N PHE A 8 6.55 -2.01 9.79
CA PHE A 8 6.19 -3.07 8.84
C PHE A 8 7.06 -4.33 9.01
N LEU A 9 8.39 -4.18 9.12
CA LEU A 9 9.30 -5.32 9.29
C LEU A 9 9.11 -6.02 10.65
N LYS A 10 8.86 -5.26 11.73
CA LYS A 10 8.57 -5.82 13.05
C LYS A 10 7.27 -6.62 13.06
N GLU A 11 6.24 -6.11 12.38
CA GLU A 11 4.95 -6.79 12.22
C GLU A 11 5.03 -8.02 11.29
N ASN A 12 6.02 -8.06 10.40
CA ASN A 12 6.19 -9.11 9.40
C ASN A 12 7.61 -9.70 9.41
N PRO A 13 7.99 -10.52 10.42
CA PRO A 13 9.34 -11.08 10.54
C PRO A 13 9.81 -11.89 9.32
N ASN A 14 8.88 -12.51 8.59
CA ASN A 14 9.17 -13.25 7.36
C ASN A 14 9.54 -12.34 6.16
N CYS A 15 9.40 -11.01 6.31
CA CYS A 15 9.84 -10.00 5.35
C CYS A 15 11.23 -9.43 5.69
N SER A 16 11.92 -9.96 6.72
CA SER A 16 13.23 -9.47 7.19
C SER A 16 14.31 -9.41 6.11
N LYS A 17 14.24 -10.26 5.08
CA LYS A 17 15.16 -10.20 3.93
C LYS A 17 15.12 -8.86 3.18
N PHE A 18 14.07 -8.06 3.34
CA PHE A 18 13.92 -6.74 2.73
C PHE A 18 14.39 -5.59 3.61
N ALA A 19 14.94 -5.85 4.80
CA ALA A 19 15.25 -4.80 5.78
C ALA A 19 16.13 -3.67 5.23
N ASN A 20 17.07 -4.01 4.34
CA ASN A 20 17.98 -3.06 3.69
C ASN A 20 17.78 -3.03 2.17
N ASN A 21 16.63 -3.49 1.67
CA ASN A 21 16.36 -3.51 0.23
C ASN A 21 15.89 -2.12 -0.23
N PRO A 22 16.64 -1.43 -1.10
CA PRO A 22 16.36 -0.04 -1.45
C PRO A 22 15.01 0.12 -2.16
N ASP A 23 14.63 -0.84 -2.99
CA ASP A 23 13.39 -0.78 -3.76
C ASP A 23 12.16 -1.09 -2.89
N ALA A 24 12.29 -2.01 -1.93
CA ALA A 24 11.23 -2.27 -0.95
C ALA A 24 10.97 -1.02 -0.08
N ILE A 25 12.04 -0.32 0.32
CA ILE A 25 11.94 0.96 1.04
C ILE A 25 11.29 2.02 0.13
N ALA A 26 11.71 2.12 -1.14
CA ALA A 26 11.16 3.08 -2.09
C ALA A 26 9.65 2.85 -2.33
N ILE A 27 9.22 1.60 -2.50
CA ILE A 27 7.80 1.26 -2.65
C ILE A 27 7.02 1.56 -1.38
N PHE A 28 7.55 1.24 -0.19
CA PHE A 28 6.91 1.63 1.06
C PHE A 28 6.72 3.15 1.14
N ASN A 29 7.72 3.93 0.73
CA ASN A 29 7.64 5.39 0.70
C ASN A 29 6.61 5.89 -0.32
N ILE A 30 6.50 5.28 -1.50
CA ILE A 30 5.45 5.58 -2.50
C ILE A 30 4.07 5.35 -1.89
N LEU A 31 3.85 4.20 -1.26
CA LEU A 31 2.58 3.87 -0.62
C LEU A 31 2.25 4.79 0.57
N SER A 32 3.28 5.29 1.26
CA SER A 32 3.16 6.13 2.45
C SER A 32 3.00 7.62 2.17
N LYS A 33 3.05 8.04 0.89
CA LYS A 33 2.72 9.41 0.49
C LYS A 33 1.30 9.77 0.94
N GLU A 34 1.06 11.02 1.32
CA GLU A 34 -0.22 11.43 1.91
C GLU A 34 -1.37 11.25 0.94
N GLU A 35 -1.17 11.67 -0.31
CA GLU A 35 -2.09 11.48 -1.42
C GLU A 35 -2.44 10.01 -1.63
N ASN A 36 -1.46 9.09 -1.49
CA ASN A 36 -1.69 7.66 -1.68
C ASN A 36 -2.39 7.02 -0.49
N ILE A 37 -2.06 7.42 0.74
CA ILE A 37 -2.81 7.01 1.93
C ILE A 37 -4.27 7.44 1.82
N ILE A 38 -4.52 8.70 1.45
CA ILE A 38 -5.87 9.25 1.28
C ILE A 38 -6.60 8.48 0.20
N ALA A 39 -5.99 8.26 -0.97
CA ALA A 39 -6.61 7.57 -2.09
C ALA A 39 -6.89 6.09 -1.78
N MET A 40 -5.99 5.41 -1.07
CA MET A 40 -6.21 4.03 -0.59
C MET A 40 -7.39 3.93 0.39
N ILE A 41 -7.51 4.91 1.29
CA ILE A 41 -8.65 5.02 2.21
C ILE A 41 -9.95 5.29 1.46
N ASP A 42 -9.95 6.20 0.49
CA ASP A 42 -11.13 6.48 -0.35
C ASP A 42 -11.56 5.25 -1.16
N ALA A 43 -10.61 4.52 -1.76
CA ALA A 43 -10.88 3.27 -2.44
C ALA A 43 -11.51 2.23 -1.48
N SER A 44 -10.97 2.13 -0.27
CA SER A 44 -11.48 1.23 0.77
C SER A 44 -12.91 1.59 1.19
N ASN A 45 -13.18 2.88 1.42
CA ASN A 45 -14.52 3.38 1.73
C ASN A 45 -15.53 3.14 0.58
N ALA A 46 -15.05 3.11 -0.67
CA ALA A 46 -15.84 2.74 -1.84
C ALA A 46 -15.96 1.21 -2.04
N GLY A 47 -15.47 0.39 -1.11
CA GLY A 47 -15.51 -1.07 -1.18
C GLY A 47 -14.61 -1.67 -2.26
N LYS A 48 -13.61 -0.91 -2.73
CA LYS A 48 -12.63 -1.32 -3.74
C LYS A 48 -11.30 -1.71 -3.06
N PRO A 49 -10.45 -2.52 -3.73
CA PRO A 49 -9.13 -2.82 -3.20
C PRO A 49 -8.30 -1.56 -2.96
N ALA A 50 -7.67 -1.41 -1.80
CA ALA A 50 -6.92 -0.21 -1.44
C ALA A 50 -5.82 0.10 -2.48
N LEU A 51 -5.03 -0.91 -2.83
CA LEU A 51 -3.91 -0.77 -3.77
C LEU A 51 -4.36 -0.29 -5.16
N SER A 52 -5.63 -0.47 -5.55
CA SER A 52 -6.14 0.00 -6.84
C SER A 52 -5.97 1.51 -7.06
N ALA A 53 -5.85 2.28 -5.97
CA ALA A 53 -5.67 3.73 -6.01
C ALA A 53 -4.28 4.18 -6.46
N CYS A 54 -3.24 3.37 -6.21
CA CYS A 54 -1.84 3.76 -6.42
C CYS A 54 -0.97 2.64 -7.02
N VAL A 55 -1.57 1.53 -7.47
CA VAL A 55 -0.84 0.40 -8.08
C VAL A 55 0.00 0.84 -9.29
N SER A 56 -0.50 1.79 -10.08
CA SER A 56 0.22 2.31 -11.25
C SER A 56 1.54 2.97 -10.87
N GLU A 57 1.63 3.67 -9.74
CA GLU A 57 2.90 4.26 -9.27
C GLU A 57 3.90 3.19 -8.86
N VAL A 58 3.44 2.14 -8.15
CA VAL A 58 4.28 1.02 -7.72
C VAL A 58 4.83 0.26 -8.93
N GLU A 59 3.98 -0.03 -9.91
CA GLU A 59 4.39 -0.73 -11.13
C GLU A 59 5.27 0.14 -12.01
N SER A 60 5.00 1.44 -12.12
CA SER A 60 5.85 2.37 -12.86
C SER A 60 7.23 2.51 -12.23
N PHE A 61 7.33 2.47 -10.89
CA PHE A 61 8.63 2.43 -10.22
C PHE A 61 9.42 1.18 -10.63
N PHE A 62 8.79 0.00 -10.61
CA PHE A 62 9.43 -1.25 -11.01
C PHE A 62 9.83 -1.25 -12.50
N ASP A 63 8.93 -0.83 -13.39
CA ASP A 63 9.17 -0.80 -14.84
C ASP A 63 10.30 0.13 -15.26
N ASN A 64 10.48 1.25 -14.54
CA ASN A 64 11.51 2.24 -14.83
C ASN A 64 12.83 2.00 -14.07
N SER A 65 12.89 1.00 -13.20
CA SER A 65 14.08 0.69 -12.42
C SER A 65 15.12 -0.06 -13.25
N ASN A 66 16.34 0.47 -13.31
CA ASN A 66 17.48 -0.24 -13.90
C ASN A 66 17.99 -1.28 -12.88
N ASN A 67 17.83 -2.58 -13.19
CA ASN A 67 18.19 -3.72 -12.34
C ASN A 67 17.47 -3.71 -10.97
N PRO A 68 16.15 -3.93 -10.94
CA PRO A 68 15.39 -3.90 -9.71
C PRO A 68 15.82 -5.04 -8.77
N THR A 69 15.96 -4.71 -7.50
CA THR A 69 16.25 -5.59 -6.36
C THR A 69 14.98 -6.23 -5.78
N ILE A 70 13.79 -5.89 -6.30
CA ILE A 70 12.54 -6.64 -6.12
C ILE A 70 12.04 -7.10 -7.47
N ASP A 71 11.23 -8.16 -7.51
CA ASP A 71 10.54 -8.58 -8.73
C ASP A 71 9.02 -8.60 -8.52
N LEU A 72 8.27 -7.72 -9.20
CA LEU A 72 6.80 -7.74 -9.12
C LEU A 72 6.16 -8.95 -9.82
N ARG A 73 6.93 -9.70 -10.62
CA ARG A 73 6.49 -10.98 -11.21
C ARG A 73 6.47 -12.09 -10.16
N ASP A 74 7.24 -11.96 -9.08
CA ASP A 74 7.23 -12.89 -7.96
C ASP A 74 5.99 -12.68 -7.06
N GLY A 75 5.27 -13.78 -6.79
CA GLY A 75 4.05 -13.76 -5.98
C GLY A 75 4.30 -13.41 -4.52
N PHE A 76 5.45 -13.79 -3.97
CA PHE A 76 5.80 -13.43 -2.59
C PHE A 76 6.04 -11.93 -2.46
N THR A 77 6.76 -11.33 -3.41
CA THR A 77 7.01 -9.89 -3.47
C THR A 77 5.71 -9.08 -3.58
N ARG A 78 4.73 -9.52 -4.38
CA ARG A 78 3.41 -8.88 -4.40
C ARG A 78 2.67 -8.99 -3.05
N THR A 79 2.80 -10.12 -2.38
CA THR A 79 2.23 -10.33 -1.03
C THR A 79 2.87 -9.39 0.00
N VAL A 80 4.18 -9.17 -0.10
CA VAL A 80 4.93 -8.23 0.74
C VAL A 80 4.38 -6.81 0.59
N ILE A 81 4.14 -6.36 -0.64
CA ILE A 81 3.54 -5.04 -0.92
C ILE A 81 2.14 -4.93 -0.33
N GLY A 82 1.30 -5.98 -0.44
CA GLY A 82 0.00 -6.00 0.21
C GLY A 82 0.08 -5.86 1.74
N ARG A 83 1.12 -6.43 2.37
CA ARG A 83 1.37 -6.29 3.81
C ARG A 83 1.86 -4.90 4.19
N MET A 84 2.63 -4.23 3.32
CA MET A 84 3.00 -2.83 3.52
C MET A 84 1.75 -1.95 3.59
N VAL A 85 0.79 -2.14 2.66
CA VAL A 85 -0.50 -1.42 2.68
C VAL A 85 -1.22 -1.64 4.01
N LYS A 86 -1.24 -2.89 4.52
CA LYS A 86 -1.85 -3.19 5.82
C LYS A 86 -1.22 -2.37 6.95
N SER A 87 0.11 -2.38 7.05
CA SER A 87 0.84 -1.62 8.09
C SER A 87 0.60 -0.11 7.94
N ILE A 88 0.55 0.42 6.72
CA ILE A 88 0.32 1.85 6.44
C ILE A 88 -1.09 2.31 6.84
N LEU A 89 -2.10 1.47 6.62
CA LEU A 89 -3.50 1.82 6.90
C LEU A 89 -3.92 1.56 8.35
N ALA A 90 -3.20 0.71 9.09
CA ALA A 90 -3.50 0.35 10.48
C ALA A 90 -3.58 1.57 11.43
N PRO A 91 -2.69 2.58 11.39
CA PRO A 91 -2.82 3.79 12.22
C PRO A 91 -4.14 4.55 12.03
N PHE A 92 -4.81 4.39 10.88
CA PHE A 92 -6.08 5.04 10.58
C PHE A 92 -7.30 4.18 10.97
N GLY A 93 -7.08 3.02 11.59
CA GLY A 93 -8.10 2.08 12.04
C GLY A 93 -8.66 1.18 10.95
N TYR A 94 -7.97 1.08 9.80
CA TYR A 94 -8.39 0.24 8.67
C TYR A 94 -7.76 -1.15 8.76
N GLU A 95 -8.60 -2.18 8.73
CA GLU A 95 -8.21 -3.58 8.74
C GLU A 95 -8.62 -4.27 7.44
N PRO A 96 -7.84 -5.25 6.94
CA PRO A 96 -8.17 -5.94 5.71
C PRO A 96 -9.44 -6.77 5.89
N SER A 97 -10.41 -6.63 4.98
CA SER A 97 -11.66 -7.38 5.02
C SER A 97 -11.67 -8.52 3.99
N VAL A 98 -11.90 -8.18 2.73
CA VAL A 98 -11.99 -9.15 1.62
C VAL A 98 -11.00 -8.82 0.51
N GLN A 99 -10.47 -9.84 -0.16
CA GLN A 99 -9.69 -9.65 -1.37
C GLN A 99 -10.63 -9.59 -2.58
N LYS A 100 -10.45 -8.59 -3.44
CA LYS A 100 -11.20 -8.44 -4.70
C LYS A 100 -10.24 -8.18 -5.86
N ASP A 101 -10.70 -8.51 -7.06
CA ASP A 101 -9.99 -8.16 -8.29
C ASP A 101 -9.85 -6.64 -8.41
N LEU A 102 -8.72 -6.21 -8.98
CA LEU A 102 -8.55 -4.81 -9.32
C LEU A 102 -9.58 -4.42 -10.41
N PRO A 103 -10.15 -3.20 -10.34
CA PRO A 103 -11.06 -2.73 -11.38
C PRO A 103 -10.43 -2.83 -12.77
N LYS A 104 -11.19 -3.25 -13.79
CA LYS A 104 -10.67 -3.37 -15.17
C LYS A 104 -10.11 -2.07 -15.75
N ALA A 105 -10.57 -0.93 -15.24
CA ALA A 105 -10.07 0.39 -15.63
C ALA A 105 -8.72 0.74 -14.99
N THR A 106 -8.30 0.01 -13.95
CA THR A 106 -7.00 0.18 -13.31
C THR A 106 -5.92 -0.44 -14.20
N PRO A 107 -4.93 0.33 -14.67
CA PRO A 107 -3.90 -0.16 -15.60
C PRO A 107 -2.81 -0.96 -14.86
N ALA A 108 -3.19 -2.04 -14.18
CA ALA A 108 -2.27 -2.92 -13.47
C ALA A 108 -1.79 -4.07 -14.37
N LYS A 109 -0.48 -4.32 -14.36
CA LYS A 109 0.22 -5.36 -15.13
C LYS A 109 0.61 -6.57 -14.29
N TYR A 110 1.00 -6.34 -13.03
CA TYR A 110 1.57 -7.35 -12.14
C TYR A 110 0.60 -7.78 -11.06
N PHE A 111 -0.30 -6.90 -10.64
CA PHE A 111 -1.33 -7.20 -9.65
C PHE A 111 -2.67 -7.50 -10.34
N THR A 112 -3.32 -8.59 -9.95
CA THR A 112 -4.67 -8.94 -10.42
C THR A 112 -5.75 -8.63 -9.38
N SER A 113 -5.39 -8.72 -8.10
CA SER A 113 -6.28 -8.50 -6.97
C SER A 113 -5.52 -7.89 -5.79
N ALA A 114 -6.25 -7.28 -4.87
CA ALA A 114 -5.72 -6.77 -3.61
C ALA A 114 -6.81 -6.73 -2.53
N SER A 115 -6.38 -6.53 -1.28
CA SER A 115 -7.31 -6.44 -0.15
C SER A 115 -8.10 -5.12 -0.17
N CYS A 116 -9.40 -5.24 0.09
CA CYS A 116 -10.23 -4.14 0.57
C CYS A 116 -10.01 -3.98 2.08
N TYR A 117 -10.35 -2.80 2.60
CA TYR A 117 -10.22 -2.50 4.02
C TYR A 117 -11.49 -1.87 4.57
N GLU A 118 -11.75 -2.14 5.84
CA GLU A 118 -12.86 -1.58 6.60
C GLU A 118 -12.35 -0.94 7.87
N LYS A 119 -13.02 0.14 8.31
CA LYS A 119 -12.61 0.89 9.49
C LYS A 119 -13.15 0.26 10.77
N THR A 120 -12.67 -0.94 11.10
CA THR A 120 -13.07 -1.73 12.28
C THR A 120 -12.06 -1.66 13.42
N GLY A 121 -10.82 -1.25 13.13
CA GLY A 121 -9.74 -1.20 14.08
C GLY A 121 -9.69 0.09 14.91
N THR A 122 -8.81 0.09 15.92
CA THR A 122 -8.53 1.29 16.72
C THR A 122 -7.65 2.26 15.95
N ALA A 123 -8.16 3.45 15.68
CA ALA A 123 -7.41 4.50 14.99
C ALA A 123 -6.56 5.32 15.97
N SER A 124 -5.28 5.51 15.64
CA SER A 124 -4.39 6.47 16.31
C SER A 124 -4.20 7.76 15.48
N MET A 125 -4.69 7.78 14.24
CA MET A 125 -4.63 8.90 13.30
C MET A 125 -5.95 9.07 12.55
N ARG A 126 -6.20 10.28 12.07
CA ARG A 126 -7.33 10.60 11.19
C ARG A 126 -6.89 11.53 10.07
N ILE A 127 -7.54 11.44 8.92
CA ILE A 127 -7.40 12.40 7.84
C ILE A 127 -8.31 13.59 8.14
N VAL A 128 -7.77 14.81 8.02
CA VAL A 128 -8.53 16.07 8.08
C VAL A 128 -8.37 16.75 6.73
N ARG A 129 -9.48 17.03 6.04
CA ARG A 129 -9.50 17.77 4.77
C ARG A 129 -10.01 19.18 5.06
N THR A 130 -9.26 20.19 4.64
CA THR A 130 -9.60 21.60 4.84
C THR A 130 -9.68 22.28 3.48
N ILE A 131 -10.69 23.15 3.32
CA ILE A 131 -10.82 24.05 2.17
C ILE A 131 -10.56 25.45 2.72
N GLU A 132 -9.62 26.19 2.12
CA GLU A 132 -9.25 27.55 2.52
C GLU A 132 -9.47 28.50 1.34
N GLU A 133 -9.84 29.75 1.64
CA GLU A 133 -9.96 30.83 0.64
C GLU A 133 -8.57 31.29 0.20
N ILE A 134 -8.44 31.67 -1.08
CA ILE A 134 -7.20 32.22 -1.66
C ILE A 134 -7.16 33.73 -1.46
#